data_AF-J2X6M1-F1
#
_entry.id   AF-J2X6M1-F1
#
_cell.length_a   1.000
_cell.length_b   1.000
_cell.length_c   1.000
_cell.angle_alpha   90.00
_cell.angle_beta   90.00
_cell.angle_gamma   90.00
#
_symmetry.space_group_name_H-M   'P 1'
#
loop_
_entity.id
_entity.type
_entity.pdbx_description
1 polymer ?
#
loop_
_entity_poly.entity_id
_entity_poly.type
_entity_poly.pdbx_seq_one_letter_code
_entity_poly.pdbx_strand_id
1 'polypeptide(L)'
;MLCELLSFIVEVGKQYEVEFVLVLPDRDFVVVAQETSMQVEMIGDGFSYVLYGCLDGSVFRSFIDFPEQEIHCEFPYLNEKFVKVTVGRIDVAF
;
A
#
# COMPACT_ATOMS: atom_id res chain seq x y z
N MET A 1 -16.29 -2.42 -29.40
CA MET A 1 -16.00 -3.33 -28.27
C MET A 1 -15.94 -2.43 -27.04
N LEU A 2 -17.05 -2.33 -26.32
CA LEU A 2 -17.21 -1.47 -25.15
C LEU A 2 -16.72 -2.27 -23.94
N CYS A 3 -15.67 -1.80 -23.27
CA CYS A 3 -15.43 -2.16 -21.88
C CYS A 3 -16.16 -1.13 -21.04
N GLU A 4 -17.31 -1.53 -20.49
CA GLU A 4 -18.03 -0.78 -19.47
C GLU A 4 -17.30 -0.94 -18.14
N LEU A 5 -16.45 0.02 -17.78
CA LEU A 5 -16.13 0.32 -16.39
C LEU A 5 -16.72 1.69 -16.11
N LEU A 6 -17.62 1.74 -15.13
CA LEU A 6 -18.44 2.89 -14.73
C LEU A 6 -17.65 4.20 -14.82
N SER A 7 -18.11 5.13 -15.65
CA SER A 7 -17.48 6.43 -15.82
C SER A 7 -17.76 7.31 -14.59
N PHE A 8 -16.91 7.19 -13.57
CA PHE A 8 -16.85 8.13 -12.47
C PHE A 8 -16.31 9.47 -13.00
N ILE A 9 -17.08 10.55 -12.82
CA ILE A 9 -16.63 11.91 -13.17
C ILE A 9 -15.97 12.50 -11.93
N VAL A 10 -14.66 12.69 -11.98
CA VAL A 10 -13.92 13.42 -10.94
C VAL A 10 -14.02 14.92 -11.24
N GLU A 11 -14.61 15.67 -10.32
CA GLU A 11 -14.82 17.11 -10.43
C GLU A 11 -13.78 17.89 -9.62
N VAL A 12 -13.33 19.01 -10.18
CA VAL A 12 -12.36 19.90 -9.52
C VAL A 12 -12.98 20.51 -8.26
N GLY A 13 -12.27 20.42 -7.14
CA GLY A 13 -12.67 21.00 -5.85
C GLY A 13 -13.64 20.15 -5.03
N LYS A 14 -13.96 18.93 -5.49
CA LYS A 14 -14.72 17.94 -4.71
C LYS A 14 -13.78 17.02 -3.95
N GLN A 15 -14.29 16.46 -2.85
CA GLN A 15 -13.64 15.41 -2.07
C GLN A 15 -14.38 14.11 -2.28
N TYR A 16 -13.63 13.03 -2.45
CA TYR A 16 -14.16 11.69 -2.68
C TYR A 16 -13.56 10.76 -1.63
N GLU A 17 -14.40 9.92 -1.06
CA GLU A 17 -13.94 8.77 -0.30
C GLU A 17 -13.35 7.77 -1.30
N VAL A 18 -12.17 7.25 -1.00
CA VAL A 18 -11.44 6.31 -1.84
C VAL A 18 -10.78 5.25 -0.99
N GLU A 19 -10.60 4.08 -1.56
CA GLU A 19 -9.83 3.01 -0.96
C GLU A 19 -8.47 2.89 -1.65
N PHE A 20 -7.40 2.77 -0.85
CA PHE A 20 -6.06 2.54 -1.35
C PHE A 20 -5.71 1.06 -1.28
N VAL A 21 -5.32 0.49 -2.42
CA VAL A 21 -4.95 -0.93 -2.53
C VAL A 21 -3.49 -1.05 -2.92
N LEU A 22 -2.72 -1.85 -2.19
CA LEU A 22 -1.32 -2.12 -2.52
C LEU A 22 -1.24 -3.29 -3.50
N VAL A 23 -0.55 -3.07 -4.62
CA VAL A 23 -0.15 -4.14 -5.52
C VAL A 23 1.25 -4.59 -5.11
N LEU A 24 1.32 -5.73 -4.44
CA LEU A 24 2.56 -6.29 -3.92
C LEU A 24 3.25 -7.18 -4.97
N PRO A 25 4.59 -7.17 -5.07
CA PRO A 25 5.34 -8.16 -5.85
C PRO A 25 5.13 -9.58 -5.32
N ASP A 26 5.34 -10.59 -6.17
CA ASP A 26 5.11 -12.00 -5.80
C ASP A 26 5.98 -12.50 -4.61
N ARG A 27 7.18 -11.93 -4.42
CA ARG A 27 8.15 -12.39 -3.41
C ARG A 27 9.04 -11.26 -2.91
N ASP A 28 9.65 -11.49 -1.75
CA ASP A 28 10.73 -10.68 -1.16
C ASP A 28 10.41 -9.19 -1.03
N PHE A 29 9.13 -8.88 -0.86
CA PHE A 29 8.66 -7.50 -0.83
C PHE A 29 8.64 -6.91 0.57
N VAL A 30 8.71 -7.71 1.64
CA VAL A 30 8.67 -7.22 3.02
C VAL A 30 9.86 -7.69 3.83
N VAL A 31 10.48 -6.77 4.56
CA VAL A 31 11.60 -7.03 5.48
C VAL A 31 11.47 -6.21 6.75
N VAL A 32 12.02 -6.71 7.86
CA VAL A 32 12.15 -5.92 9.09
C VAL A 32 13.09 -4.75 8.82
N ALA A 33 12.68 -3.56 9.25
CA ALA A 33 13.48 -2.35 9.17
C ALA A 33 13.83 -1.86 10.56
N GLN A 34 14.92 -1.10 10.67
CA GLN A 34 15.13 -0.29 11.87
C GLN A 34 14.10 0.83 11.88
N GLU A 35 13.58 1.16 13.07
CA GLU A 35 12.62 2.24 13.22
C GLU A 35 13.18 3.52 12.61
N THR A 36 12.53 3.89 11.52
CA THR A 36 12.72 5.10 10.75
C THR A 36 11.31 5.68 10.63
N SER A 37 11.16 6.98 10.44
CA SER A 37 9.83 7.59 10.34
C SER A 37 8.96 6.88 9.30
N MET A 38 7.64 6.81 9.52
CA MET A 38 6.68 6.38 8.50
C MET A 38 6.84 7.27 7.26
N GLN A 39 7.21 6.66 6.12
CA GLN A 39 7.57 7.39 4.90
C GLN A 39 7.29 6.56 3.65
N VAL A 40 7.21 7.25 2.52
CA VAL A 40 7.09 6.68 1.18
C VAL A 40 8.25 7.18 0.33
N GLU A 41 8.95 6.27 -0.34
CA GLU A 41 10.04 6.59 -1.26
C GLU A 41 9.73 6.00 -2.64
N MET A 42 9.81 6.80 -3.69
CA MET A 42 9.68 6.30 -5.07
C MET A 42 10.97 5.61 -5.50
N ILE A 43 10.85 4.45 -6.14
CA ILE A 43 11.99 3.69 -6.67
C ILE A 43 12.13 4.01 -8.16
N GLY A 44 13.22 4.68 -8.54
CA GLY A 44 13.50 5.01 -9.93
C GLY A 44 12.48 5.98 -10.52
N ASP A 45 12.15 5.79 -11.79
CA ASP A 45 11.20 6.59 -12.58
C ASP A 45 9.86 5.88 -12.84
N GLY A 46 9.62 4.75 -12.18
CA GLY A 46 8.42 3.93 -12.32
C GLY A 46 7.32 4.21 -11.28
N PHE A 47 6.42 3.24 -11.12
CA PHE A 47 5.31 3.26 -10.16
C PHE A 47 5.59 2.49 -8.87
N SER A 48 6.84 2.06 -8.67
CA SER A 48 7.21 1.27 -7.51
C SER A 48 7.64 2.15 -6.35
N TYR A 49 7.26 1.75 -5.14
CA TYR A 49 7.49 2.51 -3.92
C TYR A 49 8.08 1.64 -2.83
N VAL A 50 8.80 2.26 -1.90
CA VAL A 50 9.08 1.70 -0.59
C VAL A 50 8.19 2.40 0.42
N LEU A 51 7.43 1.62 1.19
CA LEU A 51 6.65 2.08 2.32
C LEU A 51 7.28 1.60 3.63
N TYR A 52 7.35 2.49 4.61
CA TYR A 52 7.78 2.16 5.97
C TYR A 52 6.61 2.29 6.94
N GLY A 53 6.46 1.32 7.83
CA GLY A 53 5.33 1.30 8.75
C GLY A 53 5.36 0.11 9.70
N CYS A 54 4.35 0.04 10.56
CA CYS A 54 4.16 -1.07 11.48
C CYS A 54 3.06 -2.01 10.96
N LEU A 55 3.29 -3.32 11.05
CA LEU A 55 2.22 -4.30 10.86
C LEU A 55 1.48 -4.47 12.19
N ASP A 56 0.18 -4.21 12.19
CA ASP A 56 -0.69 -4.38 13.35
C ASP A 56 -1.92 -5.20 12.96
N GLY A 57 -1.84 -6.50 13.18
CA GLY A 57 -2.86 -7.45 12.73
C GLY A 57 -2.97 -7.41 11.21
N SER A 58 -4.17 -7.14 10.71
CA SER A 58 -4.46 -7.04 9.27
C SER A 58 -4.17 -5.66 8.67
N VAL A 59 -3.73 -4.69 9.48
CA VAL A 59 -3.50 -3.31 9.05
C VAL A 59 -2.01 -3.05 8.92
N PHE A 60 -1.59 -2.56 7.76
CA PHE A 60 -0.26 -1.98 7.58
C PHE A 60 -0.33 -0.46 7.82
N ARG A 61 0.14 -0.03 8.99
CA ARG A 61 0.12 1.37 9.44
C ARG A 61 1.37 2.09 8.93
N SER A 62 1.23 2.84 7.84
CA SER A 62 2.30 3.63 7.21
C SER A 62 1.95 5.13 7.24
N PHE A 63 2.38 5.90 6.24
CA PHE A 63 1.99 7.31 6.10
C PHE A 63 0.46 7.48 5.96
N ILE A 64 -0.23 6.43 5.51
CA ILE A 64 -1.66 6.18 5.68
C ILE A 64 -1.84 4.73 6.14
N ASP A 65 -3.04 4.40 6.62
CA ASP A 65 -3.39 3.03 6.99
C ASP A 65 -3.86 2.24 5.77
N PHE A 66 -3.25 1.08 5.55
CA PHE A 66 -3.66 0.13 4.53
C PHE A 66 -4.31 -1.08 5.22
N PRO A 67 -5.66 -1.15 5.27
CA PRO A 67 -6.36 -2.27 5.87
C PRO A 67 -6.28 -3.51 4.97
N GLU A 68 -6.51 -4.68 5.55
CA GLU A 68 -6.73 -5.96 4.86
C GLU A 68 -5.62 -6.39 3.89
N GLN A 69 -4.39 -5.97 4.14
CA GLN A 69 -3.26 -6.41 3.31
C GLN A 69 -2.92 -7.87 3.63
N GLU A 70 -2.84 -8.74 2.62
CA GLU A 70 -2.53 -10.18 2.80
C GLU A 70 -1.16 -10.47 3.43
N ILE A 71 -0.35 -9.42 3.64
CA ILE A 71 0.96 -9.45 4.31
C ILE A 71 0.90 -10.18 5.66
N HIS A 72 -0.16 -9.99 6.44
CA HIS A 72 -0.31 -10.62 7.76
C HIS A 72 -0.54 -12.14 7.69
N CYS A 73 -1.18 -12.62 6.61
CA CYS A 73 -1.40 -14.04 6.35
C CYS A 73 -0.12 -14.71 5.83
N GLU A 74 0.59 -14.03 4.92
CA GLU A 74 1.83 -14.55 4.33
C GLU A 74 3.02 -14.50 5.30
N PHE A 75 3.08 -13.44 6.12
CA PHE A 75 4.21 -13.16 7.01
C PHE A 75 3.76 -12.89 8.46
N PRO A 76 3.08 -13.83 9.13
CA PRO A 76 2.55 -13.62 10.48
C PRO A 76 3.65 -13.33 11.53
N TYR A 77 4.87 -13.79 11.29
CA TYR A 77 6.03 -13.53 12.15
C TYR A 77 6.53 -12.08 12.09
N LEU A 78 5.98 -11.25 11.21
CA LEU A 78 6.25 -9.83 11.10
C LEU A 78 5.20 -8.96 11.82
N ASN A 79 4.17 -9.55 12.41
CA ASN A 79 3.20 -8.81 13.20
C ASN A 79 3.88 -8.03 14.33
N GLU A 80 3.37 -6.83 14.61
CA GLU A 80 3.89 -5.85 15.58
C GLU A 80 5.32 -5.36 15.29
N LYS A 81 5.86 -5.65 14.09
CA LYS A 81 7.19 -5.18 13.70
C LYS A 81 7.12 -3.97 12.79
N PHE A 82 8.13 -3.12 12.94
CA PHE A 82 8.44 -2.11 11.96
C PHE A 82 9.07 -2.75 10.72
N VAL A 83 8.46 -2.53 9.56
CA VAL A 83 8.84 -3.16 8.30
C VAL A 83 9.03 -2.14 7.20
N LYS A 84 9.84 -2.54 6.23
CA LYS A 84 9.95 -1.91 4.93
C LYS A 84 9.24 -2.81 3.92
N VAL A 85 8.26 -2.26 3.22
CA VAL A 85 7.45 -2.93 2.19
C VAL A 85 7.76 -2.31 0.83
N THR A 86 8.23 -3.13 -0.11
CA THR A 86 8.36 -2.77 -1.52
C THR A 86 7.03 -3.02 -2.19
N VAL A 87 6.46 -1.98 -2.79
CA VAL A 87 5.16 -2.01 -3.44
C VAL A 87 5.35 -1.79 -4.93
N GLY A 88 4.71 -2.62 -5.75
CA GLY A 88 4.77 -2.52 -7.20
C GLY A 88 3.99 -1.30 -7.72
N ARG A 89 2.81 -1.04 -7.13
CA ARG A 89 1.92 0.10 -7.42
C ARG A 89 0.94 0.32 -6.26
N ILE A 90 0.50 1.56 -6.06
CA ILE A 90 -0.64 1.89 -5.20
C ILE A 90 -1.82 2.22 -6.10
N ASP A 91 -2.88 1.42 -6.03
CA ASP A 91 -4.13 1.64 -6.75
C ASP A 91 -5.12 2.41 -5.88
N VAL A 92 -6.00 3.16 -6.54
CA VAL A 92 -7.07 3.93 -5.91
C VAL A 92 -8.39 3.45 -6.48
N ALA A 93 -9.29 2.99 -5.62
CA ALA A 93 -10.65 2.60 -5.97
C ALA A 93 -11.66 3.66 -5.49
N PHE A 94 -12.69 3.88 -6.31
CA PHE A 94 -13.81 4.81 -6.06
C PHE A 94 -15.11 4.04 -5.85
#